data_AF-A0AAF0MJV9-F1
#
_entry.id   AF-A0AAF0MJV9-F1
#
_cell.length_a   1.000
_cell.length_b   1.000
_cell.length_c   1.000
_cell.angle_alpha   90.00
_cell.angle_beta   90.00
_cell.angle_gamma   90.00
#
_symmetry.space_group_name_H-M   'P 1'
#
loop_
_entity.id
_entity.type
_entity.pdbx_description
1 polymer ?
#
loop_
_entity_poly.entity_id
_entity_poly.type
_entity_poly.pdbx_seq_one_letter_code
_entity_poly.pdbx_strand_id
1 'polypeptide(L)'
;MSGHTLSFIDDATGRFSTWLDSTYPDGMHEDLVTHRRVGKLVEEVGEVTAAIGGYFGENPRKGTTHTLDDLQGELLDVAFAALGAWEHLDGNTGRAGTALLAHTHRDDQTYPLTAGVSDLQHLNACIVLYNLTRYPSSGAEPVELTLRRRAASLSVSAGAVAAALTFTDGRIGSLQRRLLDVAVLALAIHDKTAAEGTVGEALAEKVAGVLTRVGLPTTE
;
A
#
# COMPACT_ATOMS: atom_id res chain seq x y z
N MET A 1 12.12 8.76 18.15
CA MET A 1 11.42 8.95 16.86
C MET A 1 12.34 8.42 15.80
N SER A 2 11.93 7.34 15.13
CA SER A 2 12.69 6.73 14.05
C SER A 2 12.82 7.75 12.92
N GLY A 3 14.04 8.20 12.62
CA GLY A 3 14.34 9.21 11.61
C GLY A 3 14.27 8.67 10.19
N HIS A 4 13.23 7.89 9.87
CA HIS A 4 13.05 7.33 8.54
C HIS A 4 12.67 8.44 7.54
N THR A 5 13.06 8.23 6.29
CA THR A 5 12.87 9.12 5.16
C THR A 5 12.17 8.37 4.02
N LEU A 6 11.76 9.08 2.98
CA LEU A 6 11.30 8.45 1.75
C LEU A 6 12.41 7.60 1.12
N SER A 7 13.68 8.04 1.21
CA SER A 7 14.83 7.26 0.74
C SER A 7 14.97 5.92 1.47
N PHE A 8 14.64 5.88 2.78
CA PHE A 8 14.60 4.62 3.52
C PHE A 8 13.53 3.67 2.97
N ILE A 9 12.31 4.17 2.68
CA ILE A 9 11.24 3.34 2.08
C ILE A 9 11.69 2.79 0.72
N ASP A 10 12.30 3.64 -0.10
CA ASP A 10 12.84 3.30 -1.41
C ASP A 10 13.88 2.17 -1.33
N ASP A 11 14.97 2.37 -0.59
CA ASP A 11 16.03 1.37 -0.41
C ASP A 11 15.49 0.07 0.19
N ALA A 12 14.75 0.16 1.29
CA ALA A 12 14.27 -1.01 2.01
C ALA A 12 13.28 -1.85 1.17
N THR A 13 12.39 -1.20 0.41
CA THR A 13 11.47 -1.90 -0.51
C THR A 13 12.23 -2.57 -1.65
N GLY A 14 13.21 -1.89 -2.24
CA GLY A 14 14.06 -2.45 -3.29
C GLY A 14 14.85 -3.69 -2.83
N ARG A 15 15.46 -3.62 -1.64
CA ARG A 15 16.17 -4.74 -1.02
C ARG A 15 15.24 -5.90 -0.67
N PHE A 16 14.09 -5.62 -0.07
CA PHE A 16 13.09 -6.65 0.22
C PHE A 16 12.61 -7.33 -1.07
N SER A 17 12.33 -6.55 -2.12
CA SER A 17 11.87 -7.11 -3.38
C SER A 17 12.93 -7.97 -4.06
N THR A 18 14.18 -7.52 -4.06
CA THR A 18 15.34 -8.30 -4.54
C THR A 18 15.49 -9.61 -3.77
N TRP A 19 15.43 -9.55 -2.44
CA TRP A 19 15.47 -10.74 -1.59
C TRP A 19 14.33 -11.70 -1.92
N LEU A 20 13.09 -11.19 -2.02
CA LEU A 20 11.93 -12.01 -2.30
C LEU A 20 12.05 -12.70 -3.68
N ASP A 21 12.56 -12.01 -4.70
CA ASP A 21 12.85 -12.62 -6.01
C ASP A 21 13.89 -13.74 -5.90
N SER A 22 14.93 -13.57 -5.08
CA SER A 22 15.95 -14.60 -4.85
C SER A 22 15.45 -15.85 -4.11
N THR A 23 14.28 -15.78 -3.46
CA THR A 23 13.67 -16.95 -2.80
C THR A 23 12.92 -17.86 -3.76
N TYR A 24 12.68 -17.42 -5.00
CA TYR A 24 12.00 -18.22 -6.00
C TYR A 24 12.95 -19.21 -6.69
N PRO A 25 12.42 -20.33 -7.22
CA PRO A 25 13.22 -21.30 -7.97
C PRO A 25 13.98 -20.68 -9.14
N ASP A 26 15.23 -21.09 -9.35
CA ASP A 26 16.04 -20.69 -10.49
C ASP A 26 15.33 -20.94 -11.82
N GLY A 27 15.38 -19.97 -12.73
CA GLY A 27 14.76 -20.07 -14.05
C GLY A 27 13.23 -19.99 -14.07
N MET A 28 12.60 -19.58 -12.95
CA MET A 28 11.17 -19.28 -12.94
C MET A 28 10.81 -18.22 -13.99
N HIS A 29 9.74 -18.45 -14.74
CA HIS A 29 9.23 -17.50 -15.71
C HIS A 29 8.81 -16.19 -15.03
N GLU A 30 9.19 -15.04 -15.58
CA GLU A 30 8.94 -13.72 -15.01
C GLU A 30 7.46 -13.45 -14.74
N ASP A 31 6.58 -13.83 -15.68
CA ASP A 31 5.12 -13.75 -15.46
C ASP A 31 4.64 -14.49 -14.20
N LEU A 32 5.23 -15.65 -13.88
CA LEU A 32 4.86 -16.39 -12.66
C LEU A 32 5.29 -15.64 -11.41
N VAL A 33 6.43 -14.94 -11.45
CA VAL A 33 6.87 -14.07 -10.37
C VAL A 33 5.88 -12.92 -10.20
N THR A 34 5.52 -12.24 -11.29
CA THR A 34 4.51 -11.17 -11.27
C THR A 34 3.16 -11.66 -10.72
N HIS A 35 2.72 -12.85 -11.13
CA HIS A 35 1.51 -13.49 -10.60
C HIS A 35 1.60 -13.76 -9.10
N ARG A 36 2.76 -14.16 -8.57
CA ARG A 36 2.96 -14.32 -7.11
C ARG A 36 2.87 -12.99 -6.38
N ARG A 37 3.48 -11.94 -6.92
CA ARG A 37 3.43 -10.58 -6.34
C ARG A 37 2.00 -10.05 -6.27
N VAL A 38 1.26 -10.15 -7.37
CA VAL A 38 -0.15 -9.72 -7.44
C VAL A 38 -1.06 -10.65 -6.63
N GLY A 39 -0.77 -11.95 -6.58
CA GLY A 39 -1.48 -12.90 -5.73
C GLY A 39 -1.38 -12.52 -4.25
N LYS A 40 -0.17 -12.15 -3.78
CA LYS A 40 0.02 -11.65 -2.43
C LYS A 40 -0.76 -10.36 -2.18
N LEU A 41 -0.72 -9.40 -3.11
CA LEU A 41 -1.54 -8.20 -3.00
C LEU A 41 -3.05 -8.50 -2.82
N VAL A 42 -3.59 -9.44 -3.59
CA VAL A 42 -5.00 -9.84 -3.49
C VAL A 42 -5.30 -10.53 -2.16
N GLU A 43 -4.38 -11.35 -1.64
CA GLU A 43 -4.48 -11.96 -0.31
C GLU A 43 -4.62 -10.89 0.79
N GLU A 44 -3.72 -9.90 0.81
CA GLU A 44 -3.72 -8.81 1.82
C GLU A 44 -5.03 -8.00 1.77
N VAL A 45 -5.59 -7.76 0.58
CA VAL A 45 -6.89 -7.07 0.46
C VAL A 45 -8.04 -7.90 1.02
N GLY A 46 -7.92 -9.23 0.93
CA GLY A 46 -8.81 -10.17 1.63
C GLY A 46 -8.69 -10.07 3.15
N GLU A 47 -7.47 -9.91 3.67
CA GLU A 47 -7.19 -9.75 5.10
C GLU A 47 -7.76 -8.43 5.64
N VAL A 48 -7.67 -7.32 4.89
CA VAL A 48 -8.40 -6.07 5.21
C VAL A 48 -9.91 -6.32 5.33
N THR A 49 -10.50 -7.07 4.40
CA THR A 49 -11.94 -7.39 4.44
C THR A 49 -12.28 -8.21 5.69
N ALA A 50 -11.44 -9.18 6.04
CA ALA A 50 -11.59 -9.99 7.24
C ALA A 50 -11.45 -9.14 8.52
N ALA A 51 -10.47 -8.23 8.57
CA ALA A 51 -10.23 -7.33 9.69
C ALA A 51 -11.40 -6.37 9.92
N ILE A 52 -11.99 -5.79 8.87
CA ILE A 52 -13.20 -4.96 8.98
C ILE A 52 -14.35 -5.76 9.59
N GLY A 53 -14.62 -6.96 9.05
CA GLY A 53 -15.69 -7.81 9.58
C GLY A 53 -15.43 -8.27 11.02
N GLY A 54 -14.17 -8.51 11.35
CA GLY A 54 -13.71 -8.86 12.68
C GLY A 54 -13.80 -7.70 13.68
N TYR A 55 -13.56 -6.46 13.25
CA TYR A 55 -13.65 -5.26 14.07
C TYR A 55 -15.10 -4.93 14.43
N PHE A 56 -16.01 -4.98 13.45
CA PHE A 56 -17.45 -4.77 13.69
C PHE A 56 -18.17 -5.99 14.27
N GLY A 57 -17.49 -7.13 14.41
CA GLY A 57 -18.06 -8.34 14.99
C GLY A 57 -19.19 -8.97 14.15
N GLU A 58 -19.09 -8.89 12.82
CA GLU A 58 -20.15 -9.29 11.89
C GLU A 58 -20.55 -10.76 12.01
N ASN A 59 -19.62 -11.62 12.41
CA ASN A 59 -19.89 -13.04 12.58
C ASN A 59 -20.42 -13.30 14.00
N PRO A 60 -21.73 -13.54 14.20
CA PRO A 60 -22.30 -13.70 15.54
C PRO A 60 -21.74 -14.92 16.29
N ARG A 61 -21.12 -15.89 15.59
CA ARG A 61 -20.45 -17.03 16.23
C ARG A 61 -19.09 -16.67 16.83
N LYS A 62 -18.41 -15.65 16.29
CA LYS A 62 -17.06 -15.26 16.67
C LYS A 62 -17.01 -13.94 17.45
N GLY A 63 -18.02 -13.08 17.31
CA GLY A 63 -18.02 -11.73 17.87
C GLY A 63 -16.89 -10.89 17.27
N THR A 64 -16.40 -9.91 18.04
CA THR A 64 -15.24 -9.10 17.68
C THR A 64 -13.97 -9.95 17.75
N THR A 65 -13.22 -10.00 16.64
CA THR A 65 -11.99 -10.80 16.51
C THR A 65 -10.77 -9.99 16.14
N HIS A 66 -10.97 -8.74 15.71
CA HIS A 66 -9.90 -7.83 15.30
C HIS A 66 -10.10 -6.49 16.00
N THR A 67 -8.99 -5.82 16.24
CA THR A 67 -8.90 -4.45 16.74
C THR A 67 -8.79 -3.46 15.57
N LEU A 68 -8.85 -2.17 15.88
CA LEU A 68 -8.57 -1.14 14.88
C LEU A 68 -7.09 -1.20 14.41
N ASP A 69 -6.18 -1.53 15.32
CA ASP A 69 -4.75 -1.68 15.04
C ASP A 69 -4.49 -2.85 14.07
N ASP A 70 -5.23 -3.95 14.21
CA ASP A 70 -5.16 -5.07 13.26
C ASP A 70 -5.55 -4.58 11.85
N LEU A 71 -6.68 -3.87 11.72
CA LEU A 71 -7.10 -3.30 10.43
C LEU A 71 -6.07 -2.32 9.84
N GLN A 72 -5.50 -1.45 10.67
CA GLN A 72 -4.43 -0.54 10.23
C GLN A 72 -3.22 -1.32 9.73
N GLY A 73 -2.84 -2.39 10.44
CA GLY A 73 -1.76 -3.31 10.07
C GLY A 73 -1.97 -3.93 8.69
N GLU A 74 -3.18 -4.44 8.42
CA GLU A 74 -3.54 -5.05 7.12
C GLU A 74 -3.55 -4.01 5.98
N LEU A 75 -3.98 -2.78 6.24
CA LEU A 75 -3.92 -1.70 5.23
C LEU A 75 -2.48 -1.37 4.84
N LEU A 76 -1.55 -1.40 5.82
CA LEU A 76 -0.13 -1.22 5.55
C LEU A 76 0.48 -2.42 4.82
N ASP A 77 0.02 -3.65 5.09
CA ASP A 77 0.41 -4.82 4.31
C ASP A 77 -0.03 -4.71 2.84
N VAL A 78 -1.27 -4.28 2.56
CA VAL A 78 -1.73 -4.02 1.19
C VAL A 78 -0.85 -2.98 0.49
N ALA A 79 -0.56 -1.86 1.16
CA ALA A 79 0.29 -0.82 0.60
C ALA A 79 1.69 -1.36 0.28
N PHE A 80 2.30 -2.09 1.21
CA PHE A 80 3.64 -2.65 1.01
C PHE A 80 3.67 -3.75 -0.05
N ALA A 81 2.67 -4.63 -0.11
CA ALA A 81 2.55 -5.65 -1.15
C ALA A 81 2.43 -5.01 -2.55
N ALA A 82 1.67 -3.92 -2.68
CA ALA A 82 1.57 -3.18 -3.94
C ALA A 82 2.90 -2.52 -4.34
N LEU A 83 3.61 -1.91 -3.39
CA LEU A 83 4.93 -1.30 -3.64
C LEU A 83 6.00 -2.35 -3.98
N GLY A 84 5.99 -3.51 -3.30
CA GLY A 84 6.89 -4.61 -3.61
C GLY A 84 6.62 -5.26 -4.97
N ALA A 85 5.34 -5.33 -5.39
CA ALA A 85 4.99 -5.73 -6.75
C ALA A 85 5.44 -4.69 -7.78
N TRP A 86 5.31 -3.39 -7.45
CA TRP A 86 5.76 -2.31 -8.31
C TRP A 86 7.28 -2.35 -8.50
N GLU A 87 8.05 -2.59 -7.43
CA GLU A 87 9.50 -2.71 -7.52
C GLU A 87 9.93 -3.84 -8.43
N HIS A 88 9.32 -5.01 -8.29
CA HIS A 88 9.61 -6.15 -9.17
C HIS A 88 9.46 -5.76 -10.65
N LEU A 89 8.37 -5.08 -11.00
CA LEU A 89 8.12 -4.60 -12.37
C LEU A 89 9.06 -3.48 -12.82
N ASP A 90 9.64 -2.74 -11.88
CA ASP A 90 10.62 -1.70 -12.15
C ASP A 90 12.07 -2.22 -12.14
N GLY A 91 12.28 -3.53 -11.92
CA GLY A 91 13.61 -4.13 -11.85
C GLY A 91 14.31 -3.92 -10.50
N ASN A 92 13.55 -3.75 -9.42
CA ASN A 92 14.01 -3.58 -8.04
C ASN A 92 14.97 -2.40 -7.86
N THR A 93 14.66 -1.24 -8.46
CA THR A 93 15.57 -0.09 -8.47
C THR A 93 15.54 0.73 -7.18
N GLY A 94 14.60 0.44 -6.27
CA GLY A 94 14.48 1.16 -4.99
C GLY A 94 13.97 2.57 -5.20
N ARG A 95 12.82 2.69 -5.89
CA ARG A 95 12.15 3.96 -6.21
C ARG A 95 10.65 3.94 -5.92
N ALA A 96 10.10 2.89 -5.30
CA ALA A 96 8.67 2.72 -5.09
C ALA A 96 8.03 3.83 -4.25
N GLY A 97 8.70 4.29 -3.18
CA GLY A 97 8.28 5.44 -2.39
C GLY A 97 8.31 6.74 -3.20
N THR A 98 9.39 6.98 -3.94
CA THR A 98 9.48 8.12 -4.87
C THR A 98 8.39 8.07 -5.95
N ALA A 99 8.11 6.91 -6.52
CA ALA A 99 7.07 6.70 -7.51
C ALA A 99 5.67 6.91 -6.94
N LEU A 100 5.43 6.44 -5.71
CA LEU A 100 4.20 6.66 -4.96
C LEU A 100 3.95 8.15 -4.76
N LEU A 101 4.95 8.89 -4.26
CA LEU A 101 4.85 10.34 -4.10
C LEU A 101 4.56 11.03 -5.45
N ALA A 102 5.34 10.72 -6.49
CA ALA A 102 5.14 11.26 -7.83
C ALA A 102 3.74 10.98 -8.38
N HIS A 103 3.16 9.81 -8.10
CA HIS A 103 1.82 9.42 -8.53
C HIS A 103 0.74 10.28 -7.88
N THR A 104 0.89 10.62 -6.60
CA THR A 104 -0.06 11.49 -5.89
C THR A 104 -0.07 12.93 -6.40
N HIS A 105 1.00 13.40 -7.07
CA HIS A 105 1.08 14.75 -7.64
C HIS A 105 0.34 14.92 -8.99
N ARG A 106 -0.01 13.84 -9.70
CA ARG A 106 -0.45 13.92 -11.11
C ARG A 106 -1.86 14.48 -11.33
N ASP A 107 -2.63 14.72 -10.27
CA ASP A 107 -3.95 15.34 -10.34
C ASP A 107 -3.82 16.87 -10.12
N ASP A 108 -3.24 17.60 -11.09
CA ASP A 108 -3.22 19.08 -11.31
C ASP A 108 -2.93 20.03 -10.13
N GLN A 109 -2.50 19.51 -8.97
CA GLN A 109 -2.26 20.28 -7.76
C GLN A 109 -0.87 19.96 -7.19
N THR A 110 0.11 20.77 -7.56
CA THR A 110 1.41 20.82 -6.90
C THR A 110 1.29 21.56 -5.58
N TYR A 111 1.48 20.85 -4.47
CA TYR A 111 1.56 21.45 -3.14
C TYR A 111 3.02 21.79 -2.84
N PRO A 112 3.37 23.06 -2.60
CA PRO A 112 4.74 23.42 -2.28
C PRO A 112 5.15 22.77 -0.95
N LEU A 113 6.28 22.07 -0.97
CA LEU A 113 7.01 21.67 0.24
C LEU A 113 7.19 22.91 1.11
N THR A 114 6.51 22.95 2.26
CA THR A 114 6.74 24.00 3.24
C THR A 114 8.11 23.75 3.86
N ALA A 115 8.95 24.79 3.97
CA ALA A 115 10.29 24.63 4.55
C ALA A 115 10.19 24.03 5.96
N GLY A 116 10.93 22.96 6.22
CA GLY A 116 10.93 22.25 7.51
C GLY A 116 9.97 21.05 7.62
N VAL A 117 9.22 20.73 6.57
CA VAL A 117 8.40 19.51 6.49
C VAL A 117 9.25 18.35 5.96
N SER A 118 9.21 17.20 6.64
CA SER A 118 9.88 15.97 6.15
C SER A 118 9.22 15.42 4.89
N ASP A 119 9.95 14.61 4.13
CA ASP A 119 9.42 13.94 2.93
C ASP A 119 8.25 12.99 3.25
N LEU A 120 8.27 12.31 4.40
CA LEU A 120 7.15 11.47 4.86
C LEU A 120 5.90 12.28 5.24
N GLN A 121 6.08 13.44 5.86
CA GLN A 121 4.97 14.36 6.11
C GLN A 121 4.39 14.92 4.81
N HIS A 122 5.24 15.17 3.81
CA HIS A 122 4.80 15.59 2.48
C HIS A 122 4.00 14.49 1.78
N LEU A 123 4.48 13.24 1.82
CA LEU A 123 3.75 12.07 1.31
C LEU A 123 2.37 11.95 1.97
N ASN A 124 2.29 12.12 3.28
CA ASN A 124 1.01 12.11 4.01
C ASN A 124 0.04 13.16 3.46
N ALA A 125 0.50 14.41 3.32
CA ALA A 125 -0.34 15.49 2.78
C ALA A 125 -0.87 15.15 1.38
N CYS A 126 -0.02 14.63 0.50
CA CYS A 126 -0.41 14.26 -0.85
C CYS A 126 -1.42 13.10 -0.90
N ILE A 127 -1.29 12.09 -0.02
CA ILE A 127 -2.26 10.99 0.10
C ILE A 127 -3.63 11.51 0.54
N VAL A 128 -3.68 12.39 1.54
CA VAL A 128 -4.93 12.99 2.03
C VAL A 128 -5.64 13.74 0.91
N LEU A 129 -4.89 14.54 0.15
CA LEU A 129 -5.42 15.35 -0.94
C LEU A 129 -5.93 14.48 -2.10
N TYR A 130 -5.15 13.50 -2.52
CA TYR A 130 -5.56 12.54 -3.53
C TYR A 130 -6.86 11.83 -3.14
N ASN A 131 -7.03 11.50 -1.86
CA ASN A 131 -8.24 10.87 -1.37
C ASN A 131 -9.45 11.81 -1.45
N LEU A 132 -9.28 13.07 -1.07
CA LEU A 132 -10.34 14.10 -1.11
C LEU A 132 -10.82 14.37 -2.54
N THR A 133 -9.92 14.36 -3.53
CA THR A 133 -10.27 14.62 -4.93
C THR A 133 -11.01 13.45 -5.57
N ARG A 134 -10.57 12.21 -5.34
CA ARG A 134 -11.16 11.02 -5.99
C ARG A 134 -12.36 10.44 -5.28
N TYR A 135 -12.46 10.65 -3.96
CA TYR A 135 -13.48 10.03 -3.15
C TYR A 135 -14.04 11.01 -2.10
N PRO A 136 -14.75 12.06 -2.53
CA PRO A 136 -15.35 13.01 -1.62
C PRO A 136 -16.36 12.31 -0.71
N SER A 137 -16.22 12.47 0.60
CA SER A 137 -17.21 12.02 1.58
C SER A 137 -18.24 13.13 1.82
N SER A 138 -19.52 12.80 1.87
CA SER A 138 -20.60 13.75 2.16
C SER A 138 -20.65 14.21 3.63
N GLY A 139 -19.83 13.64 4.52
CA GLY A 139 -19.80 13.92 5.96
C GLY A 139 -21.02 13.43 6.75
N ALA A 140 -22.04 12.89 6.07
CA ALA A 140 -23.32 12.47 6.66
C ALA A 140 -23.49 10.95 6.77
N GLU A 141 -22.56 10.15 6.24
CA GLU A 141 -22.63 8.68 6.30
C GLU A 141 -22.04 8.11 7.60
N PRO A 142 -22.58 6.98 8.12
CA PRO A 142 -21.95 6.26 9.23
C PRO A 142 -20.52 5.83 8.89
N VAL A 143 -19.62 5.88 9.88
CA VAL A 143 -18.19 5.54 9.73
C VAL A 143 -18.00 4.14 9.12
N GLU A 144 -18.77 3.15 9.59
CA GLU A 144 -18.71 1.80 9.03
C GLU A 144 -19.05 1.77 7.54
N LEU A 145 -20.11 2.49 7.12
CA LEU A 145 -20.51 2.52 5.72
C LEU A 145 -19.44 3.15 4.84
N THR A 146 -18.82 4.25 5.30
CA THR A 146 -17.70 4.87 4.60
C THR A 146 -16.52 3.91 4.46
N LEU A 147 -16.13 3.24 5.55
CA LEU A 147 -15.03 2.26 5.54
C LEU A 147 -15.31 1.09 4.59
N ARG A 148 -16.54 0.55 4.58
CA ARG A 148 -16.97 -0.53 3.67
C ARG A 148 -16.89 -0.12 2.20
N ARG A 149 -17.35 1.09 1.86
CA ARG A 149 -17.24 1.61 0.48
C ARG A 149 -15.78 1.74 0.04
N ARG A 150 -14.89 2.16 0.94
CA ARG A 150 -13.46 2.25 0.63
C ARG A 150 -12.82 0.88 0.48
N ALA A 151 -13.13 -0.06 1.36
CA ALA A 151 -12.67 -1.44 1.25
C ALA A 151 -13.15 -2.10 -0.06
N ALA A 152 -14.41 -1.88 -0.46
CA ALA A 152 -14.92 -2.34 -1.75
C ALA A 152 -14.17 -1.71 -2.93
N SER A 153 -13.85 -0.42 -2.85
CA SER A 153 -13.02 0.25 -3.86
C SER A 153 -11.61 -0.37 -3.93
N LEU A 154 -11.04 -0.73 -2.78
CA LEU A 154 -9.75 -1.41 -2.69
C LEU A 154 -9.79 -2.79 -3.33
N SER A 155 -10.83 -3.60 -3.06
CA SER A 155 -11.06 -4.89 -3.71
C SER A 155 -11.20 -4.77 -5.23
N VAL A 156 -11.95 -3.77 -5.72
CA VAL A 156 -12.10 -3.52 -7.16
C VAL A 156 -10.76 -3.15 -7.79
N SER A 157 -9.99 -2.27 -7.16
CA SER A 157 -8.66 -1.86 -7.66
C SER A 157 -7.68 -3.03 -7.71
N ALA A 158 -7.61 -3.86 -6.66
CA ALA A 158 -6.78 -5.06 -6.65
C ALA A 158 -7.25 -6.09 -7.68
N GLY A 159 -8.56 -6.28 -7.83
CA GLY A 159 -9.13 -7.11 -8.89
C GLY A 159 -8.76 -6.61 -10.29
N ALA A 160 -8.68 -5.30 -10.50
CA ALA A 160 -8.23 -4.72 -11.77
C ALA A 160 -6.74 -4.94 -12.03
N VAL A 161 -5.89 -4.97 -10.99
CA VAL A 161 -4.48 -5.39 -11.09
C VAL A 161 -4.40 -6.85 -11.51
N ALA A 162 -5.14 -7.75 -10.83
CA ALA A 162 -5.16 -9.18 -11.16
C ALA A 162 -5.70 -9.45 -12.57
N ALA A 163 -6.76 -8.76 -12.98
CA ALA A 163 -7.33 -8.87 -14.32
C ALA A 163 -6.36 -8.39 -15.41
N ALA A 164 -5.47 -7.43 -15.12
CA ALA A 164 -4.46 -7.00 -16.09
C ALA A 164 -3.45 -8.10 -16.42
N LEU A 165 -3.26 -9.08 -15.54
CA LEU A 165 -2.38 -10.23 -15.77
C LEU A 165 -2.99 -11.31 -16.68
N THR A 166 -4.30 -11.26 -16.97
CA THR A 166 -4.94 -12.29 -17.81
C THR A 166 -4.65 -12.11 -19.30
N PHE A 167 -3.97 -11.02 -19.69
CA PHE A 167 -3.64 -10.71 -21.07
C PHE A 167 -2.12 -10.60 -21.25
N THR A 168 -1.57 -11.32 -22.23
CA THR A 168 -0.13 -11.34 -22.55
C THR A 168 0.44 -10.00 -23.01
N ASP A 169 -0.41 -9.07 -23.45
CA ASP A 169 -0.02 -7.72 -23.91
C ASP A 169 -0.22 -6.64 -22.84
N GLY A 170 -0.43 -7.03 -21.58
CA GLY A 170 -0.68 -6.14 -20.45
C GLY A 170 0.45 -5.12 -20.26
N ARG A 171 0.36 -3.96 -20.91
CA ARG A 171 1.38 -2.90 -20.90
C ARG A 171 1.84 -2.64 -19.47
N ILE A 172 3.08 -2.98 -19.13
CA ILE A 172 3.70 -2.89 -17.79
C ILE A 172 3.41 -1.54 -17.11
N GLY A 173 3.49 -0.43 -17.87
CA GLY A 173 3.21 0.91 -17.34
C GLY A 173 1.74 1.14 -16.89
N SER A 174 0.79 0.38 -17.42
CA SER A 174 -0.61 0.39 -16.93
C SER A 174 -0.77 -0.40 -15.65
N LEU A 175 0.02 -1.47 -15.45
CA LEU A 175 0.02 -2.29 -14.25
C LEU A 175 0.69 -1.56 -13.08
N GLN A 176 1.88 -1.00 -13.31
CA GLN A 176 2.59 -0.18 -12.33
C GLN A 176 1.72 0.96 -11.79
N ARG A 177 0.99 1.66 -12.66
CA ARG A 177 0.06 2.72 -12.24
C ARG A 177 -1.05 2.19 -11.33
N ARG A 178 -1.66 1.06 -11.68
CA ARG A 178 -2.73 0.44 -10.89
C ARG A 178 -2.24 -0.03 -9.52
N LEU A 179 -1.01 -0.52 -9.43
CA LEU A 179 -0.37 -0.87 -8.15
C LEU A 179 -0.23 0.37 -7.26
N LEU A 180 0.21 1.51 -7.82
CA LEU A 180 0.28 2.76 -7.07
C LEU A 180 -1.12 3.28 -6.68
N ASP A 181 -2.14 3.13 -7.54
CA ASP A 181 -3.53 3.45 -7.16
C ASP A 181 -4.00 2.63 -5.95
N VAL A 182 -3.67 1.33 -5.89
CA VAL A 182 -3.98 0.45 -4.75
C VAL A 182 -3.24 0.90 -3.49
N ALA A 183 -1.92 1.16 -3.59
CA ALA A 183 -1.12 1.61 -2.46
C ALA A 183 -1.65 2.93 -1.86
N VAL A 184 -1.92 3.94 -2.71
CA VAL A 184 -2.48 5.22 -2.23
C VAL A 184 -3.85 5.03 -1.60
N LEU A 185 -4.72 4.18 -2.17
CA LEU A 185 -6.04 3.93 -1.59
C LEU A 185 -5.95 3.25 -0.23
N ALA A 186 -5.08 2.25 -0.06
CA ALA A 186 -4.87 1.59 1.23
C ALA A 186 -4.36 2.58 2.29
N LEU A 187 -3.36 3.40 1.95
CA LEU A 187 -2.82 4.43 2.84
C LEU A 187 -3.82 5.54 3.16
N ALA A 188 -4.69 5.90 2.21
CA ALA A 188 -5.77 6.86 2.44
C ALA A 188 -6.85 6.34 3.38
N ILE A 189 -7.13 5.03 3.36
CA ILE A 189 -8.01 4.38 4.33
C ILE A 189 -7.32 4.39 5.70
N HIS A 190 -6.03 4.02 5.74
CA HIS A 190 -5.23 4.02 6.96
C HIS A 190 -5.25 5.39 7.65
N ASP A 191 -4.99 6.48 6.92
CA ASP A 191 -5.06 7.87 7.43
C ASP A 191 -6.35 8.16 8.19
N LYS A 192 -7.50 7.71 7.67
CA LYS A 192 -8.81 7.96 8.27
C LYS A 192 -9.11 7.09 9.47
N THR A 193 -8.31 6.05 9.69
CA THR A 193 -8.42 5.13 10.83
C THR A 193 -7.36 5.38 11.90
N ALA A 194 -6.29 6.11 11.59
CA ALA A 194 -5.15 6.37 12.46
C ALA A 194 -5.11 7.81 12.97
N ALA A 195 -4.10 8.15 13.77
CA ALA A 195 -3.81 9.54 14.09
C ALA A 195 -3.40 10.30 12.82
N GLU A 196 -4.02 11.47 12.59
CA GLU A 196 -3.75 12.29 11.41
C GLU A 196 -2.25 12.58 11.27
N GLY A 197 -1.72 12.46 10.05
CA GLY A 197 -0.32 12.83 9.77
C GLY A 197 0.70 11.71 9.87
N THR A 198 0.31 10.49 10.27
CA THR A 198 1.24 9.41 10.61
C THR A 198 1.51 8.41 9.48
N VAL A 199 0.84 8.52 8.33
CA VAL A 199 0.86 7.49 7.27
C VAL A 199 2.26 7.17 6.77
N GLY A 200 3.08 8.19 6.50
CA GLY A 200 4.44 8.00 5.99
C GLY A 200 5.34 7.29 7.01
N GLU A 201 5.24 7.66 8.29
CA GLU A 201 5.97 7.03 9.38
C GLU A 201 5.50 5.59 9.60
N ALA A 202 4.19 5.35 9.62
CA ALA A 202 3.60 4.02 9.76
C ALA A 202 4.01 3.08 8.62
N LEU A 203 4.07 3.57 7.38
CA LEU A 203 4.58 2.80 6.25
C LEU A 203 6.07 2.48 6.42
N ALA A 204 6.90 3.44 6.85
CA ALA A 204 8.31 3.19 7.11
C ALA A 204 8.51 2.13 8.22
N GLU A 205 7.76 2.24 9.32
CA GLU A 205 7.78 1.24 10.40
C GLU A 205 7.33 -0.13 9.92
N LYS A 206 6.30 -0.20 9.07
CA LYS A 206 5.86 -1.45 8.44
C LYS A 206 6.97 -2.10 7.64
N VAL A 207 7.62 -1.33 6.77
CA VAL A 207 8.73 -1.80 5.93
C VAL A 207 9.87 -2.31 6.81
N ALA A 208 10.31 -1.53 7.81
CA ALA A 208 11.34 -1.93 8.76
C ALA A 208 11.00 -3.23 9.49
N GLY A 209 9.75 -3.37 9.93
CA GLY A 209 9.24 -4.57 10.58
C GLY A 209 9.26 -5.79 9.67
N VAL A 210 8.91 -5.65 8.38
CA VAL A 210 9.01 -6.75 7.41
C VAL A 210 10.46 -7.16 7.21
N LEU A 211 11.38 -6.21 6.99
CA LEU A 211 12.80 -6.49 6.81
C LEU A 211 13.37 -7.25 8.02
N THR A 212 13.03 -6.83 9.24
CA THR A 212 13.43 -7.51 10.48
C THR A 212 12.96 -8.96 10.50
N ARG A 213 11.69 -9.23 10.13
CA ARG A 213 11.11 -10.58 10.11
C ARG A 213 11.82 -11.52 9.14
N VAL A 214 12.36 -10.99 8.04
CA VAL A 214 13.08 -11.79 7.03
C VAL A 214 14.60 -11.76 7.19
N GLY A 215 15.11 -11.11 8.24
CA GLY A 215 16.55 -11.04 8.53
C GLY A 215 17.34 -10.06 7.65
N LEU A 216 16.68 -9.08 7.03
CA LEU A 216 17.33 -8.02 6.27
C LEU A 216 17.67 -6.80 7.15
N PRO A 217 18.79 -6.09 6.91
CA PRO A 217 19.16 -4.90 7.67
C PRO A 217 18.13 -3.77 7.56
N THR A 218 17.80 -3.10 8.67
CA THR A 218 16.89 -1.94 8.70
C THR A 218 17.61 -0.59 8.62
N THR A 219 18.93 -0.60 8.45
CA THR A 219 19.78 0.58 8.19
C THR A 219 20.55 0.34 6.90
N GLU A 220 20.89 1.43 6.21
CA GLU A 220 21.87 1.41 5.11
C GLU A 220 23.22 0.84 5.54
#